data_AF-A0A838DEG8-F1
#
_entry.id   AF-A0A838DEG8-F1
#
_cell.length_a   1.000
_cell.length_b   1.000
_cell.length_c   1.000
_cell.angle_alpha   90.00
_cell.angle_beta   90.00
_cell.angle_gamma   90.00
#
_symmetry.space_group_name_H-M   'P 1'
#
loop_
_entity.id
_entity.type
_entity.pdbx_description
1 polymer ?
#
loop_
_entity_poly.entity_id
_entity_poly.type
_entity_poly.pdbx_seq_one_letter_code
_entity_poly.pdbx_strand_id
1 'polypeptide(L)'
;MLAIKHHRFTRAGRACLMAVGGAVGITLLGIPSLPGSDHIDSPTITQDRGSDIADVYGFLDPNDNSQVILIASTQGFIVSGEHFGQVIFDHNIRYRFEIENTGDARPDLFLDILYTPGLGRVTNQTATITLHDQGSSS
;
A
#
# COMPACT_ATOMS: atom_id res chain seq x y z
N MET A 1 40.17 6.07 -67.36
CA MET A 1 39.63 7.18 -66.56
C MET A 1 38.37 6.68 -65.86
N LEU A 2 38.26 6.99 -64.56
CA LEU A 2 37.50 6.36 -63.48
C LEU A 2 36.01 5.99 -63.75
N ALA A 3 35.62 4.74 -63.46
CA ALA A 3 34.21 4.30 -63.44
C ALA A 3 33.66 4.29 -62.01
N ILE A 4 32.67 5.13 -61.73
CA ILE A 4 31.98 5.24 -60.43
C ILE A 4 30.90 4.16 -60.35
N LYS A 5 31.01 3.24 -59.39
CA LYS A 5 30.01 2.20 -59.12
C LYS A 5 29.02 2.72 -58.06
N HIS A 6 27.81 3.08 -58.48
CA HIS A 6 26.74 3.49 -57.57
C HIS A 6 26.28 2.30 -56.70
N HIS A 7 26.41 2.42 -55.38
CA HIS A 7 25.79 1.51 -54.43
C HIS A 7 24.30 1.87 -54.29
N ARG A 8 23.42 0.93 -54.63
CA ARG A 8 21.99 1.02 -54.34
C ARG A 8 21.76 0.60 -52.90
N PHE A 9 21.31 1.54 -52.07
CA PHE A 9 20.81 1.25 -50.72
C PHE A 9 19.48 0.47 -50.82
N THR A 10 19.47 -0.78 -50.36
CA THR A 10 18.27 -1.61 -50.24
C THR A 10 17.44 -1.23 -49.01
N ARG A 11 16.12 -1.23 -49.18
CA ARG A 11 15.07 -0.72 -48.28
C ARG A 11 14.85 -1.54 -46.98
N ALA A 12 15.88 -2.19 -46.43
CA ALA A 12 15.73 -3.09 -45.27
C ALA A 12 15.71 -2.38 -43.90
N GLY A 13 15.90 -1.06 -43.84
CA GLY A 13 16.02 -0.33 -42.57
C GLY A 13 14.72 0.11 -41.90
N ARG A 14 13.55 -0.04 -42.54
CA ARG A 14 12.28 0.53 -42.02
C ARG A 14 11.40 -0.45 -41.24
N ALA A 15 11.62 -1.76 -41.34
CA ALA A 15 10.81 -2.75 -40.63
C ALA A 15 11.20 -2.93 -39.15
N CYS A 16 12.42 -2.53 -38.76
CA CYS A 16 12.90 -2.72 -37.39
C CYS A 16 12.35 -1.68 -36.39
N LEU A 17 11.93 -0.50 -36.86
CA LEU A 17 11.56 0.60 -35.97
C LEU A 17 10.14 0.49 -35.38
N MET A 18 9.24 -0.27 -36.04
CA MET A 18 7.86 -0.47 -35.56
C MET A 18 7.73 -1.61 -34.54
N ALA A 19 8.63 -2.60 -34.56
CA ALA A 19 8.61 -3.72 -33.61
C ALA A 19 9.08 -3.30 -32.20
N VAL A 20 9.99 -2.33 -32.11
CA VAL A 20 10.49 -1.82 -30.83
C VAL A 20 9.46 -0.91 -30.14
N GLY A 21 8.73 -0.09 -30.90
CA GLY A 21 7.69 0.79 -30.35
C GLY A 21 6.50 0.04 -29.74
N GLY A 22 6.07 -1.07 -30.35
CA GLY A 22 4.97 -1.90 -29.83
C GLY A 22 5.34 -2.66 -28.55
N ALA A 23 6.59 -3.12 -28.42
CA ALA A 23 7.05 -3.83 -27.23
C ALA A 23 7.18 -2.91 -26.00
N VAL A 24 7.56 -1.63 -26.20
CA VAL A 24 7.60 -0.63 -25.11
C VAL A 24 6.20 -0.15 -24.71
N GLY A 25 5.25 -0.09 -25.66
CA GLY A 25 3.87 0.28 -25.35
C GLY A 25 3.12 -0.76 -24.50
N ILE A 26 3.44 -2.05 -24.65
CA ILE A 26 2.80 -3.14 -23.90
C ILE A 26 3.36 -3.24 -22.46
N THR A 27 4.63 -2.89 -22.22
CA THR A 27 5.21 -2.95 -20.88
C THR A 27 4.74 -1.82 -19.96
N LEU A 28 4.33 -0.66 -20.49
CA LEU A 28 3.79 0.44 -19.65
C LEU A 28 2.31 0.27 -19.27
N LEU A 29 1.53 -0.51 -20.02
CA LEU A 29 0.09 -0.68 -19.77
C LEU A 29 -0.24 -1.83 -18.80
N GLY A 30 0.76 -2.62 -18.41
CA GLY A 30 0.57 -3.87 -17.67
C GLY A 30 1.34 -3.94 -16.36
N ILE A 31 1.85 -2.83 -15.83
CA ILE A 31 2.44 -2.84 -14.48
C ILE A 31 1.25 -2.99 -13.51
N PRO A 32 1.07 -4.14 -12.82
CA PRO A 32 0.06 -4.21 -11.78
C PRO A 32 0.37 -3.13 -10.76
N SER A 33 -0.65 -2.43 -10.28
CA SER A 33 -0.52 -1.52 -9.14
C SER A 33 0.05 -2.33 -7.98
N LEU A 34 1.35 -2.27 -7.76
CA LEU A 34 1.96 -2.86 -6.59
C LEU A 34 1.50 -2.00 -5.41
N PRO A 35 0.90 -2.57 -4.36
CA PRO A 35 0.64 -1.81 -3.14
C PRO A 35 1.95 -1.19 -2.66
N GLY A 36 2.02 0.15 -2.74
CA GLY A 36 3.10 0.95 -2.20
C GLY A 36 2.83 1.28 -0.74
N SER A 37 3.83 1.83 -0.05
CA SER A 37 3.62 2.38 1.28
C SER A 37 2.53 3.45 1.23
N ASP A 38 1.60 3.37 2.17
CA ASP A 38 0.55 4.34 2.47
C ASP A 38 1.02 5.33 3.54
N HIS A 39 2.31 5.65 3.54
CA HIS A 39 2.85 6.80 4.27
C HIS A 39 2.39 8.10 3.59
N ILE A 40 2.47 9.23 4.32
CA ILE A 40 1.96 10.54 3.89
C ILE A 40 2.45 11.02 2.51
N ASP A 41 3.60 10.54 2.04
CA ASP A 41 4.16 10.87 0.72
C ASP A 41 3.47 10.14 -0.45
N SER A 42 2.56 9.21 -0.14
CA SER A 42 1.76 8.49 -1.12
C SER A 42 0.68 9.40 -1.73
N PRO A 43 0.53 9.42 -3.08
CA PRO A 43 -0.47 10.25 -3.75
C PRO A 43 -1.90 10.01 -3.26
N THR A 44 -2.22 8.78 -2.84
CA THR A 44 -3.55 8.38 -2.38
C THR A 44 -3.87 8.93 -0.99
N ILE A 45 -2.86 9.05 -0.12
CA ILE A 45 -3.02 9.40 1.30
C ILE A 45 -3.02 10.91 1.53
N THR A 46 -2.50 11.69 0.58
CA THR A 46 -2.59 13.16 0.64
C THR A 46 -4.05 13.65 0.78
N GLN A 47 -5.03 12.89 0.26
CA GLN A 47 -6.46 13.21 0.34
C GLN A 47 -7.23 12.46 1.44
N ASP A 48 -6.64 11.41 2.01
CA ASP A 48 -7.23 10.63 3.10
C ASP A 48 -6.18 10.38 4.20
N ARG A 49 -5.97 11.42 5.02
CA ARG A 49 -5.01 11.37 6.13
C ARG A 49 -5.42 10.40 7.24
N GLY A 50 -6.70 10.00 7.31
CA GLY A 50 -7.16 9.00 8.29
C GLY A 50 -6.61 7.61 7.98
N SER A 51 -6.30 7.36 6.70
CA SER A 51 -5.74 6.09 6.20
C SER A 51 -4.22 6.08 6.18
N ASP A 52 -3.54 7.12 6.66
CA ASP A 52 -2.07 7.22 6.72
C ASP A 52 -1.52 6.28 7.79
N ILE A 53 -0.93 5.15 7.38
CA ILE A 53 -0.15 4.30 8.29
C ILE A 53 1.24 4.91 8.40
N ALA A 54 1.60 5.32 9.62
CA ALA A 54 2.90 5.91 9.88
C ALA A 54 3.97 4.82 10.03
N ASP A 55 3.84 3.96 11.06
CA ASP A 55 4.82 2.93 11.36
C ASP A 55 4.15 1.65 11.88
N VAL A 56 4.82 0.51 11.67
CA VAL A 56 4.47 -0.77 12.29
C VAL A 56 5.68 -1.30 13.06
N TYR A 57 5.46 -1.72 14.30
CA TYR A 57 6.45 -2.31 15.18
C TYR A 57 6.01 -3.70 15.62
N GLY A 58 6.97 -4.63 15.68
CA GLY A 58 6.74 -5.99 16.17
C GLY A 58 7.89 -6.44 17.06
N PHE A 59 7.57 -7.00 18.22
CA PHE A 59 8.55 -7.57 19.15
C PHE A 59 7.92 -8.69 19.99
N LEU A 60 8.75 -9.60 20.49
CA LEU A 60 8.30 -10.63 21.42
C LEU A 60 7.93 -10.02 22.76
N ASP A 61 6.90 -10.55 23.43
CA ASP A 61 6.57 -10.13 24.79
C ASP A 61 7.76 -10.47 25.71
N PRO A 62 8.34 -9.48 26.42
CA PRO A 62 9.48 -9.71 27.31
C PRO A 62 9.18 -10.67 28.47
N ASN A 63 7.91 -10.91 28.79
CA ASN A 63 7.47 -11.85 29.83
C ASN A 63 7.13 -13.24 29.27
N ASP A 64 6.81 -13.34 27.98
CA ASP A 64 6.42 -14.59 27.31
C ASP A 64 6.79 -14.55 25.82
N ASN A 65 7.96 -15.10 25.48
CA ASN A 65 8.45 -15.14 24.10
C ASN A 65 7.62 -16.02 23.15
N SER A 66 6.57 -16.69 23.62
CA SER A 66 5.59 -17.36 22.75
C SER A 66 4.55 -16.40 22.15
N GLN A 67 4.50 -15.15 22.63
CA GLN A 67 3.58 -14.10 22.16
C GLN A 67 4.33 -12.99 21.43
N VAL A 68 3.64 -12.37 20.48
CA VAL A 68 4.12 -11.19 19.75
C VAL A 68 3.26 -9.98 20.10
N ILE A 69 3.91 -8.85 20.31
CA ILE A 69 3.29 -7.54 20.44
C ILE A 69 3.41 -6.85 19.09
N LEU A 70 2.26 -6.45 18.55
CA LEU A 70 2.16 -5.66 17.32
C LEU A 70 1.63 -4.28 17.66
N ILE A 71 2.27 -3.25 17.10
CA ILE A 71 1.85 -1.85 17.24
C ILE A 71 1.82 -1.25 15.85
N ALA A 72 0.71 -0.59 15.51
CA ALA A 72 0.64 0.27 14.33
C ALA A 72 0.29 1.69 14.78
N SER A 73 1.05 2.66 14.28
CA SER A 73 0.70 4.07 14.38
C SER A 73 0.04 4.53 13.09
N THR A 74 -0.97 5.37 13.25
CA THR A 74 -1.70 5.99 12.14
C THR A 74 -1.66 7.48 12.35
N GLN A 75 -1.62 8.24 11.27
CA GLN A 75 -1.37 9.68 11.27
C GLN A 75 0.03 10.00 11.80
N GLY A 76 0.83 10.68 10.98
CA GLY A 76 2.12 11.20 11.43
C GLY A 76 2.02 12.14 12.64
N PHE A 77 3.18 12.53 13.18
CA PHE A 77 3.26 13.41 14.36
C PHE A 77 2.34 14.63 14.29
N ILE A 78 1.47 14.78 15.29
CA ILE A 78 0.55 15.92 15.41
C ILE A 78 1.10 16.90 16.45
N VAL A 79 1.36 18.14 16.02
CA VAL A 79 1.83 19.19 16.92
C VAL A 79 0.70 19.61 17.86
N SER A 80 0.99 19.86 19.14
CA SER A 80 -0.02 20.10 20.17
C SER A 80 -1.02 21.23 19.86
N GLY A 81 -0.63 22.21 19.03
CA GLY A 81 -1.49 23.32 18.61
C GLY A 81 -2.42 23.02 17.42
N GLU A 82 -2.17 21.93 16.68
CA GLU A 82 -2.87 21.60 15.42
C GLU A 82 -3.92 20.49 15.58
N HIS A 83 -3.93 19.81 16.74
CA HIS A 83 -4.78 18.66 17.08
C HIS A 83 -6.30 18.82 16.81
N PHE A 84 -6.82 20.04 16.67
CA PHE A 84 -8.24 20.29 16.44
C PHE A 84 -8.72 19.68 15.11
N GLY A 85 -9.51 18.61 15.22
CA GLY A 85 -10.03 17.87 14.06
C GLY A 85 -9.04 16.88 13.44
N GLN A 86 -7.82 16.77 13.97
CA GLN A 86 -6.78 15.86 13.47
C GLN A 86 -6.70 14.54 14.25
N VAL A 87 -7.41 14.40 15.38
CA VAL A 87 -7.39 13.18 16.22
C VAL A 87 -8.79 12.59 16.31
N ILE A 88 -9.22 12.06 15.18
CA ILE A 88 -10.44 11.28 15.00
C ILE A 88 -10.02 10.09 14.15
N PHE A 89 -10.48 8.90 14.52
CA PHE A 89 -10.41 7.75 13.64
C PHE A 89 -11.60 7.78 12.69
N ASP A 90 -11.37 7.75 11.39
CA ASP A 90 -12.48 7.74 10.43
C ASP A 90 -13.26 6.42 10.56
N HIS A 91 -14.57 6.50 10.74
CA HIS A 91 -15.43 5.33 10.91
C HIS A 91 -15.64 4.55 9.61
N ASN A 92 -15.21 5.09 8.47
CA ASN A 92 -15.24 4.43 7.17
C ASN A 92 -13.94 3.67 6.88
N ILE A 93 -12.92 3.81 7.73
CA ILE A 93 -11.63 3.16 7.59
C ILE A 93 -11.56 1.92 8.46
N ARG A 94 -11.08 0.82 7.87
CA ARG A 94 -10.74 -0.42 8.57
C ARG A 94 -9.23 -0.48 8.72
N TYR A 95 -8.75 -0.49 9.95
CA TYR A 95 -7.36 -0.82 10.25
C TYR A 95 -7.25 -2.33 10.40
N ARG A 96 -6.28 -2.94 9.72
CA ARG A 96 -6.16 -4.40 9.65
C ARG A 96 -4.71 -4.84 9.76
N PHE A 97 -4.47 -5.80 10.66
CA PHE A 97 -3.27 -6.62 10.58
C PHE A 97 -3.61 -7.89 9.81
N GLU A 98 -2.79 -8.17 8.79
CA GLU A 98 -2.82 -9.42 8.02
C GLU A 98 -1.59 -10.23 8.44
N ILE A 99 -1.83 -11.40 9.04
CA ILE A 99 -0.78 -12.20 9.67
C ILE A 99 -0.66 -13.53 8.92
N GLU A 100 0.56 -13.82 8.48
CA GLU A 100 0.98 -15.06 7.83
C GLU A 100 1.79 -15.87 8.86
N ASN A 101 1.40 -17.13 9.12
CA ASN A 101 2.06 -17.98 10.10
C ASN A 101 2.23 -19.45 9.67
N THR A 102 2.06 -19.75 8.38
CA THR A 102 2.10 -21.10 7.78
C THR A 102 3.23 -21.31 6.76
N GLY A 103 3.87 -20.24 6.29
CA GLY A 103 5.00 -20.20 5.36
C GLY A 103 4.66 -20.03 3.88
N ASP A 104 3.43 -19.65 3.51
CA ASP A 104 2.98 -19.59 2.11
C ASP A 104 2.86 -18.18 1.50
N ALA A 105 3.27 -17.16 2.27
CA ALA A 105 3.17 -15.73 1.93
C ALA A 105 1.73 -15.25 1.67
N ARG A 106 0.72 -15.90 2.26
CA ARG A 106 -0.69 -15.48 2.23
C ARG A 106 -1.21 -15.29 3.66
N PRO A 107 -1.95 -14.22 3.96
CA PRO A 107 -2.45 -14.03 5.31
C PRO A 107 -3.41 -15.14 5.75
N ASP A 108 -3.16 -15.69 6.94
CA ASP A 108 -3.95 -16.73 7.60
C ASP A 108 -4.94 -16.13 8.61
N LEU A 109 -4.52 -15.07 9.32
CA LEU A 109 -5.24 -14.42 10.40
C LEU A 109 -5.41 -12.92 10.14
N PHE A 110 -6.55 -12.40 10.56
CA PHE A 110 -6.96 -11.03 10.33
C PHE A 110 -7.45 -10.40 11.63
N LEU A 111 -6.81 -9.31 12.03
CA LEU A 111 -7.25 -8.49 13.16
C LEU A 111 -7.77 -7.17 12.63
N ASP A 112 -9.10 -7.01 12.68
CA ASP A 112 -9.80 -5.81 12.21
C ASP A 112 -10.12 -4.88 13.37
N ILE A 113 -9.86 -3.59 13.18
CA ILE A 113 -10.32 -2.52 14.06
C ILE A 113 -11.21 -1.54 13.26
N LEU A 114 -12.41 -1.33 13.78
CA LEU A 114 -13.37 -0.34 13.29
C LEU A 114 -13.78 0.62 14.41
N TYR A 115 -13.95 1.89 14.08
CA TYR A 115 -14.38 2.90 15.04
C TYR A 115 -15.83 3.34 14.77
N THR A 116 -16.59 3.61 15.83
CA THR A 116 -17.88 4.29 15.68
C THR A 116 -17.69 5.72 15.18
N PRO A 117 -18.69 6.33 14.51
CA PRO A 117 -18.63 7.74 14.13
C PRO A 117 -18.29 8.65 15.31
N GLY A 118 -17.47 9.68 15.06
CA GLY A 118 -17.06 10.65 16.06
C GLY A 118 -16.81 12.04 15.49
N LEU A 119 -16.91 13.06 16.35
CA LEU A 119 -16.67 14.47 16.04
C LEU A 119 -15.60 15.05 16.98
N GLY A 120 -14.35 14.66 16.77
CA GLY A 120 -13.22 15.19 17.55
C GLY A 120 -13.37 14.88 19.04
N ARG A 121 -13.05 15.87 19.88
CA ARG A 121 -13.19 15.78 21.34
C ARG A 121 -14.63 15.89 21.86
N VAL A 122 -15.62 15.99 20.96
CA VAL A 122 -17.03 16.21 21.35
C VAL A 122 -17.73 14.89 21.68
N THR A 123 -17.35 13.81 21.00
CA THR A 123 -17.97 12.49 21.15
C THR A 123 -16.90 11.42 21.31
N ASN A 124 -17.10 10.50 22.25
CA ASN A 124 -16.23 9.34 22.36
C ASN A 124 -16.43 8.40 21.16
N GLN A 125 -15.35 7.80 20.68
CA GLN A 125 -15.39 6.70 19.71
C GLN A 125 -15.16 5.37 20.42
N THR A 126 -15.87 4.33 19.99
CA THR A 126 -15.63 2.96 20.43
C THR A 126 -14.93 2.20 19.32
N ALA A 127 -13.80 1.57 19.66
CA ALA A 127 -13.12 0.62 18.79
C ALA A 127 -13.76 -0.77 18.96
N THR A 128 -14.16 -1.38 17.84
CA THR A 128 -14.53 -2.80 17.79
C THR A 128 -13.38 -3.57 17.17
N ILE A 129 -12.85 -4.55 17.89
CA ILE A 129 -11.73 -5.38 17.46
C ILE A 129 -12.27 -6.79 17.16
N THR A 130 -12.03 -7.29 15.95
CA THR A 130 -12.47 -8.62 15.51
C THR A 130 -11.28 -9.43 15.02
N LEU A 131 -11.07 -10.61 15.62
CA LEU A 131 -10.12 -11.60 15.13
C LEU A 131 -10.88 -12.66 14.32
N HIS A 132 -10.43 -12.92 13.10
CA HIS A 132 -10.97 -13.98 12.24
C HIS A 132 -9.84 -14.67 11.48
N ASP A 133 -10.06 -15.94 11.14
CA ASP A 133 -9.16 -16.73 10.30
C ASP A 133 -9.78 -16.95 8.90
N GLN A 134 -8.97 -17.34 7.92
CA GLN A 134 -9.47 -17.69 6.59
C GLN A 134 -10.28 -19.00 6.56
N GLY A 135 -10.29 -19.79 7.63
CA GLY A 135 -11.01 -21.07 7.74
C GLY A 135 -12.45 -20.95 8.25
N SER A 136 -12.79 -19.84 8.90
CA SER A 136 -14.08 -19.57 9.55
C SER A 136 -15.01 -18.81 8.62
N SER A 137 -15.37 -19.47 7.52
CA SER A 137 -16.61 -19.08 6.84
C SER A 137 -17.78 -19.34 7.80
N SER A 138 -18.41 -18.25 8.26
CA SER A 138 -19.67 -18.27 9.01
C SER A 138 -20.85 -18.11 8.07
#